data_AF-A0AB37NL26-F1
#
_entry.id   AF-A0AB37NL26-F1
#
_cell.length_a   1.000
_cell.length_b   1.000
_cell.length_c   1.000
_cell.angle_alpha   90.00
_cell.angle_beta   90.00
_cell.angle_gamma   90.00
#
_symmetry.space_group_name_H-M   'P 1'
#
loop_
_entity.id
_entity.type
_entity.pdbx_description
1 polymer ?
#
loop_
_entity_poly.entity_id
_entity_poly.type
_entity_poly.pdbx_seq_one_letter_code
_entity_poly.pdbx_strand_id
1 'polypeptide(L)'
;MMTISQVKQTAKESLRGNWGIAIGIFVLAWLIETVGGGLIGWIPVIGWIAIFLLTGPLYTGVAWVYLAISRREQPDVAYMFSGFKQFGRTVLAYLLISIFTFLWSLLLIVPGIIKTYSYSQTFFILRDNPNISALDAITESRHMMNGHKGRLFGLSLTFLLWYLIPLAVAIAGTVIVAGGMATTSYTADPAEVLSALAAGATFGGLVLILASWLITLGISLYVYPYLITSIAVFYDDLYAATEGTFTEETVIVEEEVNPFGTTEADPFAEDTHPEGFGPEATKEPETPVVPEAPEAPEAPETPETPEVPETPEAPETPEAPKDNNEPK
;
A
#
# COMPACT_ATOMS: atom_id res chain seq x y z
N MET A 1 3.45 21.28 3.60
CA MET A 1 2.57 20.20 4.06
C MET A 1 1.29 20.76 4.64
N MET A 2 0.15 20.30 4.14
CA MET A 2 -1.17 20.64 4.66
C MET A 2 -1.42 20.03 6.05
N THR A 3 -2.18 20.75 6.88
CA THR A 3 -2.72 20.20 8.12
C THR A 3 -3.83 19.19 7.83
N ILE A 4 -4.13 18.30 8.78
CA ILE A 4 -5.23 17.31 8.65
C ILE A 4 -6.57 18.01 8.35
N SER A 5 -6.82 19.18 8.95
CA SER A 5 -8.04 19.95 8.70
C SER A 5 -8.10 20.47 7.27
N GLN A 6 -6.98 20.98 6.73
CA GLN A 6 -6.91 21.46 5.35
C GLN A 6 -7.09 20.32 4.35
N VAL A 7 -6.42 19.18 4.55
CA VAL A 7 -6.60 17.98 3.70
C VAL A 7 -8.07 17.57 3.64
N LYS A 8 -8.73 17.48 4.80
CA LYS A 8 -10.16 17.15 4.91
C LYS A 8 -11.05 18.19 4.23
N GLN A 9 -10.76 19.47 4.40
CA GLN A 9 -11.53 20.53 3.75
C GLN A 9 -11.40 20.46 2.22
N THR A 10 -10.18 20.36 1.70
CA THR A 10 -9.90 20.23 0.27
C THR A 10 -10.59 19.00 -0.32
N ALA A 11 -10.51 17.84 0.35
CA ALA A 11 -11.19 16.63 -0.09
C ALA A 11 -12.72 16.79 -0.13
N LYS A 12 -13.30 17.44 0.89
CA LYS A 12 -14.74 17.73 0.92
C LYS A 12 -15.15 18.69 -0.19
N GLU A 13 -14.30 19.65 -0.53
CA GLU A 13 -14.51 20.58 -1.65
C GLU A 13 -14.43 19.86 -3.00
N SER A 14 -13.44 19.00 -3.21
CA SER A 14 -13.31 18.20 -4.44
C SER A 14 -14.47 17.22 -4.66
N LEU A 15 -15.11 16.76 -3.57
CA LEU A 15 -16.33 15.94 -3.64
C LEU A 15 -17.59 16.75 -3.98
N ARG A 16 -17.59 18.09 -3.86
CA ARG A 16 -18.77 18.90 -4.19
C ARG A 16 -19.09 18.75 -5.68
N GLY A 17 -20.33 18.37 -5.98
CA GLY A 17 -20.79 18.05 -7.34
C GLY A 17 -20.55 16.58 -7.75
N ASN A 18 -19.63 15.88 -7.10
CA ASN A 18 -19.24 14.50 -7.44
C ASN A 18 -19.70 13.44 -6.43
N TRP A 19 -20.39 13.82 -5.33
CA TRP A 19 -20.87 12.89 -4.30
C TRP A 19 -21.68 11.72 -4.87
N GLY A 20 -22.54 11.95 -5.86
CA GLY A 20 -23.35 10.88 -6.47
C GLY A 20 -22.48 9.80 -7.13
N ILE A 21 -21.48 10.20 -7.91
CA ILE A 21 -20.53 9.27 -8.55
C ILE A 21 -19.68 8.61 -7.47
N ALA A 22 -19.15 9.37 -6.52
CA ALA A 22 -18.27 8.88 -5.46
C ALA A 22 -18.96 7.81 -4.58
N ILE A 23 -20.25 8.00 -4.27
CA ILE A 23 -21.08 7.02 -3.57
C ILE A 23 -21.38 5.82 -4.47
N GLY A 24 -21.73 6.07 -5.74
CA GLY A 24 -22.01 5.03 -6.73
C GLY A 24 -20.82 4.07 -6.92
N ILE A 25 -19.60 4.60 -7.00
CA ILE A 25 -18.35 3.84 -7.06
C ILE A 25 -18.17 2.97 -5.83
N PHE A 26 -18.36 3.53 -4.63
CA PHE A 26 -18.28 2.76 -3.39
C PHE A 26 -19.29 1.61 -3.35
N VAL A 27 -20.56 1.90 -3.65
CA VAL A 27 -21.64 0.89 -3.66
C VAL A 27 -21.37 -0.19 -4.70
N LEU A 28 -20.96 0.19 -5.90
CA LEU A 28 -20.66 -0.74 -6.98
C LEU A 28 -19.47 -1.63 -6.64
N ALA A 29 -18.37 -1.06 -6.14
CA ALA A 29 -17.21 -1.82 -5.68
C ALA A 29 -17.60 -2.80 -4.56
N TRP A 30 -18.33 -2.32 -3.56
CA TRP A 30 -18.79 -3.14 -2.44
C TRP A 30 -19.71 -4.29 -2.88
N LEU A 31 -20.62 -4.03 -3.82
CA LEU A 31 -21.49 -5.06 -4.40
C LEU A 31 -20.70 -6.08 -5.21
N ILE A 32 -19.74 -5.64 -6.04
CA ILE A 32 -18.89 -6.56 -6.82
C ILE A 32 -18.11 -7.49 -5.89
N GLU A 33 -17.50 -6.95 -4.84
CA GLU A 33 -16.74 -7.74 -3.87
C GLU A 33 -17.66 -8.70 -3.08
N THR A 34 -18.82 -8.23 -2.64
CA THR A 34 -19.77 -9.05 -1.86
C THR A 34 -20.40 -10.16 -2.70
N VAL A 35 -20.88 -9.84 -3.90
CA VAL A 35 -21.49 -10.80 -4.81
C VAL A 35 -20.43 -11.75 -5.37
N GLY A 36 -19.27 -11.25 -5.77
CA GLY A 36 -18.14 -12.07 -6.24
C GLY A 36 -17.67 -13.04 -5.16
N GLY A 37 -17.50 -12.56 -3.92
CA GLY A 37 -17.17 -13.39 -2.76
C GLY A 37 -18.22 -14.45 -2.46
N GLY A 38 -19.51 -14.11 -2.53
CA GLY A 38 -20.60 -15.06 -2.31
C GLY A 38 -20.74 -16.12 -3.40
N LEU A 39 -20.55 -15.75 -4.67
CA LEU A 39 -20.72 -16.65 -5.82
C LEU A 39 -19.55 -17.62 -6.03
N ILE A 40 -18.32 -17.20 -5.72
CA ILE A 40 -17.10 -17.96 -6.07
C ILE A 40 -16.34 -18.38 -4.81
N GLY A 41 -16.45 -17.64 -3.70
CA GLY A 41 -15.66 -17.86 -2.48
C GLY A 41 -15.95 -19.16 -1.73
N TRP A 42 -17.01 -19.88 -2.08
CA TRP A 42 -17.30 -21.22 -1.54
C TRP A 42 -16.43 -22.32 -2.17
N ILE A 43 -15.79 -22.06 -3.32
CA ILE A 43 -14.85 -22.99 -3.96
C ILE A 43 -13.50 -22.85 -3.25
N PRO A 44 -13.02 -23.87 -2.49
CA PRO A 44 -11.78 -23.78 -1.75
C PRO A 44 -10.60 -23.50 -2.69
N VAL A 45 -9.65 -22.67 -2.23
CA VAL A 45 -8.42 -22.29 -2.94
C VAL A 45 -8.69 -21.47 -4.22
N ILE A 46 -9.36 -22.04 -5.22
CA ILE A 46 -9.63 -21.39 -6.52
C ILE A 46 -10.47 -20.14 -6.33
N GLY A 47 -11.52 -20.20 -5.51
CA GLY A 47 -12.37 -19.05 -5.25
C GLY A 47 -11.64 -17.92 -4.54
N TRP A 48 -10.74 -18.26 -3.61
CA TRP A 48 -9.92 -17.28 -2.90
C TRP A 48 -8.88 -16.61 -3.80
N ILE A 49 -8.28 -17.36 -4.72
CA ILE A 49 -7.36 -16.81 -5.72
C ILE A 49 -8.15 -15.92 -6.69
N ALA A 50 -9.31 -16.37 -7.17
CA ALA A 50 -10.13 -15.60 -8.10
C ALA A 50 -10.60 -14.26 -7.52
N ILE A 51 -11.08 -14.25 -6.27
CA ILE A 51 -11.48 -12.99 -5.61
C ILE A 51 -10.27 -12.08 -5.42
N PHE A 52 -9.12 -12.61 -5.00
CA PHE A 52 -7.91 -11.82 -4.83
C PHE A 52 -7.44 -11.15 -6.14
N LEU A 53 -7.47 -11.90 -7.25
CA LEU A 53 -7.14 -11.41 -8.58
C LEU A 53 -8.13 -10.36 -9.10
N LEU A 54 -9.38 -10.39 -8.64
CA LEU A 54 -10.38 -9.36 -8.92
C LEU A 54 -10.14 -8.10 -8.07
N THR A 55 -9.91 -8.27 -6.78
CA THR A 55 -9.79 -7.17 -5.80
C THR A 55 -8.61 -6.27 -6.10
N GLY A 56 -7.44 -6.79 -6.48
CA GLY A 56 -6.24 -5.95 -6.69
C GLY A 56 -6.41 -4.84 -7.73
N PRO A 57 -6.78 -5.17 -8.99
CA PRO A 57 -7.08 -4.18 -10.02
C PRO A 57 -8.29 -3.30 -9.69
N LEU A 58 -9.34 -3.86 -9.09
CA LEU A 58 -10.53 -3.10 -8.71
C LEU A 58 -10.21 -2.04 -7.65
N TYR A 59 -9.47 -2.43 -6.60
CA TYR A 59 -9.00 -1.53 -5.55
C TYR A 59 -8.15 -0.40 -6.13
N THR A 60 -7.23 -0.74 -7.03
CA THR A 60 -6.38 0.25 -7.72
C THR A 60 -7.21 1.24 -8.55
N GLY A 61 -8.16 0.74 -9.35
CA GLY A 61 -9.01 1.59 -10.17
C GLY A 61 -9.94 2.49 -9.36
N VAL A 62 -10.48 1.99 -8.24
CA VAL A 62 -11.23 2.82 -7.27
C VAL A 62 -10.34 3.93 -6.71
N ALA A 63 -9.10 3.63 -6.30
CA ALA A 63 -8.15 4.65 -5.84
C ALA A 63 -7.89 5.72 -6.92
N TRP A 64 -7.74 5.32 -8.19
CA TRP A 64 -7.54 6.25 -9.30
C TRP A 64 -8.75 7.13 -9.55
N VAL A 65 -9.97 6.62 -9.41
CA VAL A 65 -11.20 7.44 -9.50
C VAL A 65 -11.21 8.52 -8.42
N TYR A 66 -10.90 8.17 -7.17
CA TYR A 66 -10.89 9.16 -6.08
C TYR A 66 -9.77 10.19 -6.23
N LEU A 67 -8.61 9.79 -6.76
CA LEU A 67 -7.55 10.73 -7.13
C LEU A 67 -7.96 11.63 -8.32
N ALA A 68 -8.74 11.11 -9.26
CA ALA A 68 -9.29 11.93 -10.36
C ALA A 68 -10.26 12.98 -9.79
N ILE A 69 -11.15 12.56 -8.89
CA ILE A 69 -12.06 13.46 -8.18
C ILE A 69 -11.29 14.51 -7.36
N SER A 70 -10.24 14.13 -6.62
CA SER A 70 -9.45 15.08 -5.82
C SER A 70 -8.84 16.18 -6.68
N ARG A 71 -8.38 15.82 -7.88
CA ARG A 71 -7.81 16.70 -8.91
C ARG A 71 -8.87 17.43 -9.76
N ARG A 72 -10.15 17.33 -9.40
CA ARG A 72 -11.29 17.95 -10.10
C ARG A 72 -11.46 17.49 -11.55
N GLU A 73 -10.96 16.31 -11.86
CA GLU A 73 -11.31 15.60 -13.09
C GLU A 73 -12.76 15.09 -12.97
N GLN A 74 -13.39 14.78 -14.10
CA GLN A 74 -14.76 14.24 -14.15
C GLN A 74 -14.72 12.77 -14.61
N PRO A 75 -14.33 11.83 -13.73
CA PRO A 75 -14.30 10.42 -14.08
C PRO A 75 -15.73 9.88 -14.24
N ASP A 76 -15.93 9.02 -15.22
CA ASP A 76 -17.14 8.22 -15.31
C ASP A 76 -17.04 6.96 -14.43
N VAL A 77 -18.15 6.24 -14.28
CA VAL A 77 -18.19 5.02 -13.46
C VAL A 77 -17.28 3.93 -14.02
N ALA A 78 -17.16 3.85 -15.35
CA ALA A 78 -16.32 2.84 -16.02
C ALA A 78 -14.82 3.01 -15.71
N TYR A 79 -14.39 4.24 -15.38
CA TYR A 79 -13.01 4.51 -15.00
C TYR A 79 -12.52 3.68 -13.80
N MET A 80 -13.39 3.21 -12.90
CA MET A 80 -12.96 2.32 -11.80
C MET A 80 -12.40 0.97 -12.26
N PHE A 81 -12.68 0.56 -13.51
CA PHE A 81 -12.14 -0.65 -14.10
C PHE A 81 -10.80 -0.40 -14.82
N SER A 82 -10.27 0.82 -14.80
CA SER A 82 -8.99 1.16 -15.44
C SER A 82 -7.82 0.35 -14.89
N GLY A 83 -7.86 -0.04 -13.61
CA GLY A 83 -6.84 -0.90 -13.00
C GLY A 83 -6.67 -2.24 -13.74
N PHE A 84 -7.75 -2.78 -14.33
CA PHE A 84 -7.69 -4.02 -15.11
C PHE A 84 -6.93 -3.87 -16.42
N LYS A 85 -6.79 -2.66 -16.97
CA LYS A 85 -5.99 -2.44 -18.18
C LYS A 85 -4.50 -2.72 -17.96
N GLN A 86 -4.04 -2.65 -16.71
CA GLN A 86 -2.67 -2.92 -16.31
C GLN A 86 -2.62 -4.07 -15.29
N PHE A 87 -3.43 -5.10 -15.54
CA PHE A 87 -3.73 -6.20 -14.62
C PHE A 87 -2.49 -6.76 -13.91
N GLY A 88 -1.44 -7.13 -14.65
CA GLY A 88 -0.24 -7.73 -14.07
C GLY A 88 0.44 -6.82 -13.04
N ARG A 89 0.54 -5.52 -13.34
CA ARG A 89 1.18 -4.54 -12.46
C ARG A 89 0.33 -4.25 -11.22
N THR A 90 -0.98 -4.08 -11.39
CA THR A 90 -1.89 -3.79 -10.28
C THR A 90 -2.08 -4.99 -9.34
N VAL A 91 -2.17 -6.20 -9.90
CA VAL A 91 -2.22 -7.44 -9.11
C VAL A 91 -0.91 -7.63 -8.36
N LEU A 92 0.23 -7.46 -9.02
CA LEU A 92 1.54 -7.63 -8.39
C LEU A 92 1.75 -6.64 -7.25
N ALA A 93 1.40 -5.36 -7.44
CA ALA A 93 1.48 -4.35 -6.38
C ALA A 93 0.59 -4.72 -5.17
N TYR A 94 -0.66 -5.09 -5.43
CA TYR A 94 -1.59 -5.53 -4.39
C TYR A 94 -1.08 -6.77 -3.64
N LEU A 95 -0.50 -7.74 -4.36
CA LEU A 95 0.10 -8.94 -3.80
C LEU A 95 1.32 -8.63 -2.94
N LEU A 96 2.27 -7.85 -3.43
CA LEU A 96 3.46 -7.47 -2.67
C LEU A 96 3.10 -6.71 -1.40
N ILE A 97 2.20 -5.73 -1.48
CA ILE A 97 1.73 -4.98 -0.29
C ILE A 97 1.05 -5.93 0.70
N SER A 98 0.22 -6.85 0.23
CA SER A 98 -0.47 -7.82 1.08
C SER A 98 0.52 -8.73 1.80
N ILE A 99 1.50 -9.28 1.08
CA ILE A 99 2.56 -10.14 1.64
C ILE A 99 3.40 -9.35 2.64
N PHE A 100 3.92 -8.18 2.28
CA PHE A 100 4.76 -7.39 3.18
C PHE A 100 3.99 -6.98 4.43
N THR A 101 2.77 -6.47 4.29
CA THR A 101 1.93 -6.12 5.44
C THR A 101 1.67 -7.33 6.33
N PHE A 102 1.34 -8.48 5.75
CA PHE A 102 1.11 -9.72 6.50
C PHE A 102 2.36 -10.17 7.28
N LEU A 103 3.54 -10.15 6.64
CA LEU A 103 4.81 -10.51 7.29
C LEU A 103 5.12 -9.59 8.47
N TRP A 104 4.90 -8.27 8.33
CA TRP A 104 5.09 -7.31 9.42
C TRP A 104 4.06 -7.48 10.54
N SER A 105 2.81 -7.78 10.19
CA SER A 105 1.75 -8.09 11.15
C SER A 105 2.00 -9.39 11.91
N LEU A 106 2.70 -10.37 11.32
CA LEU A 106 3.07 -11.62 11.97
C LEU A 106 4.15 -11.41 13.05
N LEU A 107 5.06 -10.45 12.84
CA LEU A 107 6.05 -10.10 13.85
C LEU A 107 5.37 -9.45 15.06
N LEU A 108 4.60 -8.39 14.82
CA LEU A 108 3.81 -7.66 15.83
C LEU A 108 2.70 -6.84 15.14
N ILE A 109 1.63 -6.56 15.88
CA ILE A 109 0.49 -5.77 15.36
C ILE A 109 0.92 -4.32 15.01
N VAL A 110 1.69 -3.66 15.87
CA VAL A 110 2.07 -2.25 15.71
C VAL A 110 2.95 -2.02 14.46
N PRO A 111 4.03 -2.79 14.21
CA PRO A 111 4.80 -2.73 12.97
C PRO A 111 3.96 -2.97 11.71
N GLY A 112 3.03 -3.92 11.75
CA GLY A 112 2.08 -4.16 10.64
C GLY A 112 1.29 -2.89 10.28
N ILE A 113 0.71 -2.21 11.26
CA ILE A 113 -0.04 -0.95 11.06
C ILE A 113 0.87 0.12 10.44
N ILE A 114 2.09 0.30 10.95
CA ILE A 114 3.06 1.30 10.44
C ILE A 114 3.39 1.03 8.96
N LYS A 115 3.54 -0.24 8.58
CA LYS A 115 3.88 -0.63 7.21
C LYS A 115 2.71 -0.46 6.24
N THR A 116 1.47 -0.73 6.67
CA THR A 116 0.27 -0.37 5.89
C THR A 116 0.27 1.10 5.49
N TYR A 117 0.56 2.01 6.43
CA TYR A 117 0.67 3.45 6.11
C TYR A 117 1.88 3.77 5.23
N SER A 118 2.99 3.05 5.39
CA SER A 118 4.18 3.26 4.54
C SER A 118 3.92 2.92 3.06
N TYR A 119 3.00 1.99 2.77
CA TYR A 119 2.64 1.57 1.41
C TYR A 119 1.40 2.27 0.83
N SER A 120 0.78 3.15 1.61
CA SER A 120 -0.52 3.76 1.28
C SER A 120 -0.54 4.56 -0.03
N GLN A 121 0.62 5.06 -0.49
CA GLN A 121 0.72 5.92 -1.68
C GLN A 121 0.98 5.14 -2.97
N THR A 122 1.33 3.85 -2.86
CA THR A 122 1.74 3.00 -4.00
C THR A 122 0.76 3.05 -5.17
N PHE A 123 -0.55 2.93 -4.90
CA PHE A 123 -1.54 2.88 -5.97
C PHE A 123 -1.73 4.22 -6.69
N PHE A 124 -1.50 5.34 -6.00
CA PHE A 124 -1.53 6.67 -6.62
C PHE A 124 -0.27 6.89 -7.48
N ILE A 125 0.90 6.47 -6.99
CA ILE A 125 2.17 6.51 -7.74
C ILE A 125 2.06 5.69 -9.03
N LEU A 126 1.45 4.50 -8.98
CA LEU A 126 1.20 3.69 -10.19
C LEU A 126 0.33 4.42 -11.23
N ARG A 127 -0.56 5.31 -10.80
CA ARG A 127 -1.37 6.12 -11.71
C ARG A 127 -0.53 7.16 -12.42
N ASP A 128 0.27 7.89 -11.65
CA ASP A 128 1.02 9.06 -12.15
C ASP A 128 2.27 8.65 -12.92
N ASN A 129 2.89 7.53 -12.55
CA ASN A 129 3.99 6.94 -13.29
C ASN A 129 3.54 5.61 -13.94
N PRO A 130 3.06 5.62 -15.20
CA PRO A 130 2.56 4.42 -15.87
C PRO A 130 3.66 3.40 -16.21
N ASN A 131 4.95 3.78 -16.10
CA ASN A 131 6.08 2.91 -16.44
C ASN A 131 6.82 2.37 -15.20
N ILE A 132 6.57 2.92 -14.00
CA ILE A 132 7.19 2.42 -12.76
C ILE A 132 6.78 0.96 -12.49
N SER A 133 7.70 0.15 -11.99
CA SER A 133 7.38 -1.21 -11.57
C SER A 133 6.56 -1.23 -10.27
N ALA A 134 5.90 -2.35 -9.98
CA ALA A 134 5.13 -2.50 -8.74
C ALA A 134 6.00 -2.38 -7.48
N LEU A 135 7.23 -2.92 -7.51
CA LEU A 135 8.13 -2.89 -6.37
C LEU A 135 8.71 -1.48 -6.18
N ASP A 136 9.08 -0.81 -7.27
CA ASP A 136 9.62 0.55 -7.21
C ASP A 136 8.56 1.53 -6.69
N ALA A 137 7.29 1.39 -7.10
CA ALA A 137 6.19 2.19 -6.55
C ALA A 137 6.00 1.99 -5.04
N ILE A 138 6.21 0.77 -4.54
CA ILE A 138 6.15 0.47 -3.09
C ILE A 138 7.33 1.14 -2.37
N THR A 139 8.52 1.10 -2.95
CA THR A 139 9.70 1.78 -2.42
C THR A 139 9.50 3.28 -2.37
N GLU A 140 9.03 3.87 -3.46
CA GLU A 140 8.73 5.31 -3.54
C GLU A 140 7.68 5.72 -2.51
N SER A 141 6.61 4.94 -2.34
CA SER A 141 5.62 5.17 -1.29
C SER A 141 6.26 5.17 0.10
N ARG A 142 7.20 4.25 0.39
CA ARG A 142 7.88 4.22 1.70
C ARG A 142 8.70 5.48 1.92
N HIS A 143 9.43 5.93 0.90
CA HIS A 143 10.30 7.10 0.96
C HIS A 143 9.46 8.37 1.20
N MET A 144 8.44 8.59 0.37
CA MET A 144 7.49 9.70 0.49
C MET A 144 6.80 9.75 1.87
N MET A 145 6.51 8.57 2.45
CA MET A 145 5.85 8.45 3.74
C MET A 145 6.76 8.60 4.96
N ASN A 146 8.09 8.67 4.81
CA ASN A 146 9.00 8.90 5.93
C ASN A 146 8.72 10.26 6.58
N GLY A 147 8.60 10.28 7.92
CA GLY A 147 8.13 11.45 8.67
C GLY A 147 6.61 11.73 8.59
N HIS A 148 5.87 11.07 7.70
CA HIS A 148 4.46 11.40 7.41
C HIS A 148 3.43 10.35 7.84
N LYS A 149 3.87 9.13 8.21
CA LYS A 149 3.01 8.02 8.65
C LYS A 149 2.06 8.41 9.80
N GLY A 150 2.57 9.12 10.81
CA GLY A 150 1.77 9.57 11.96
C GLY A 150 0.67 10.56 11.57
N ARG A 151 0.92 11.41 10.57
CA ARG A 151 -0.07 12.37 10.07
C ARG A 151 -1.22 11.66 9.35
N LEU A 152 -0.90 10.65 8.53
CA LEU A 152 -1.90 9.82 7.85
C LEU A 152 -2.68 8.93 8.82
N PHE A 153 -2.02 8.41 9.87
CA PHE A 153 -2.67 7.70 10.96
C PHE A 153 -3.68 8.61 11.68
N GLY A 154 -3.28 9.82 12.05
CA GLY A 154 -4.16 10.81 12.68
C GLY A 154 -5.36 11.16 11.80
N LEU A 155 -5.15 11.37 10.50
CA LEU A 155 -6.22 11.58 9.52
C LEU A 155 -7.22 10.42 9.55
N SER A 156 -6.71 9.19 9.41
CA SER A 156 -7.51 7.96 9.38
C SER A 156 -8.29 7.74 10.68
N LEU A 157 -7.68 8.06 11.83
CA LEU A 157 -8.33 7.96 13.14
C LEU A 157 -9.58 8.85 13.22
N THR A 158 -9.55 10.07 12.65
CA THR A 158 -10.75 10.94 12.65
C THR A 158 -11.94 10.34 11.93
N PHE A 159 -11.71 9.44 10.96
CA PHE A 159 -12.75 8.72 10.24
C PHE A 159 -13.13 7.41 10.95
N LEU A 160 -12.14 6.70 11.51
CA LEU A 160 -12.36 5.46 12.25
C LEU A 160 -13.30 5.65 13.45
N LEU A 161 -13.24 6.82 14.11
CA LEU A 161 -14.12 7.15 15.25
C LEU A 161 -15.62 7.07 14.91
N TRP A 162 -16.01 7.28 13.65
CA TRP A 162 -17.42 7.14 13.23
C TRP A 162 -17.92 5.70 13.34
N TYR A 163 -17.03 4.72 13.18
CA TYR A 163 -17.37 3.29 13.26
C TYR A 163 -17.45 2.76 14.70
N LEU A 164 -17.11 3.56 15.72
CA LEU A 164 -17.29 3.17 17.11
C LEU A 164 -18.77 3.02 17.50
N ILE A 165 -19.66 3.82 16.90
CA ILE A 165 -21.10 3.77 17.16
C ILE A 165 -21.70 2.43 16.72
N PRO A 166 -21.62 2.03 15.44
CA PRO A 166 -22.14 0.73 15.03
C PRO A 166 -21.43 -0.42 15.74
N LEU A 167 -20.14 -0.31 16.03
CA LEU A 167 -19.40 -1.32 16.79
C LEU A 167 -20.00 -1.53 18.18
N ALA A 168 -20.30 -0.45 18.92
CA ALA A 168 -20.93 -0.55 20.23
C ALA A 168 -22.32 -1.22 20.16
N VAL A 169 -23.11 -0.89 19.13
CA VAL A 169 -24.43 -1.50 18.90
C VAL A 169 -24.29 -3.00 18.59
N ALA A 170 -23.31 -3.39 17.78
CA ALA A 170 -23.04 -4.80 17.46
C ALA A 170 -22.61 -5.60 18.69
N ILE A 171 -21.73 -5.02 19.54
CA ILE A 171 -21.29 -5.66 20.78
C ILE A 171 -22.48 -5.87 21.72
N ALA A 172 -23.32 -4.84 21.91
CA ALA A 172 -24.51 -4.96 22.74
C ALA A 172 -25.47 -6.05 22.22
N GLY A 173 -25.74 -6.06 20.91
CA GLY A 173 -26.55 -7.10 20.27
C GLY A 173 -25.98 -8.50 20.48
N THR A 174 -24.66 -8.66 20.31
CA THR A 174 -23.97 -9.96 20.48
C THR A 174 -24.03 -10.46 21.93
N VAL A 175 -23.82 -9.57 22.92
CA VAL A 175 -23.93 -9.92 24.34
C VAL A 175 -25.34 -10.36 24.69
N ILE A 176 -26.36 -9.66 24.18
CA ILE A 176 -27.77 -10.01 24.39
C ILE A 176 -28.10 -11.36 23.75
N VAL A 177 -27.65 -11.61 22.51
CA VAL A 177 -27.82 -12.91 21.83
C VAL A 177 -27.17 -14.04 22.63
N ALA A 178 -25.92 -13.85 23.06
CA ALA A 178 -25.20 -14.83 23.86
C ALA A 178 -25.91 -15.15 25.17
N GLY A 179 -26.41 -14.12 25.88
CA GLY A 179 -27.19 -14.30 27.11
C GLY A 179 -28.50 -15.07 26.89
N GLY A 180 -29.25 -14.74 25.83
CA GLY A 180 -30.48 -15.45 25.47
C GLY A 180 -30.24 -16.91 25.04
N MET A 181 -29.17 -17.18 24.30
CA MET A 181 -28.80 -18.55 23.91
C MET A 181 -28.30 -19.37 25.10
N ALA A 182 -27.51 -18.77 25.98
CA ALA A 182 -27.06 -19.45 27.20
C ALA A 182 -28.24 -19.82 28.10
N THR A 183 -29.18 -18.91 28.31
CA THR A 183 -30.36 -19.15 29.17
C THR A 183 -31.32 -20.21 28.61
N THR A 184 -31.54 -20.23 27.29
CA THR A 184 -32.31 -21.31 26.63
C THR A 184 -31.62 -22.67 26.73
N SER A 185 -30.29 -22.74 26.84
CA SER A 185 -29.58 -24.02 27.00
C SER A 185 -29.71 -24.66 28.39
N TYR A 186 -30.09 -23.89 29.43
CA TYR A 186 -30.29 -24.40 30.79
C TYR A 186 -31.76 -24.73 31.12
N THR A 187 -32.70 -24.31 30.27
CA THR A 187 -34.14 -24.53 30.48
C THR A 187 -34.63 -25.58 29.49
N ALA A 188 -35.08 -26.73 29.99
CA ALA A 188 -35.53 -27.84 29.14
C ALA A 188 -37.01 -27.74 28.72
N ASP A 189 -37.80 -26.94 29.45
CA ASP A 189 -39.21 -26.74 29.19
C ASP A 189 -39.47 -25.39 28.48
N PRO A 190 -39.82 -25.40 27.17
CA PRO A 190 -40.12 -24.19 26.42
C PRO A 190 -41.41 -23.47 26.87
N ALA A 191 -42.20 -24.05 27.79
CA ALA A 191 -43.36 -23.41 28.38
C ALA A 191 -43.01 -22.47 29.56
N GLU A 192 -41.77 -22.51 30.07
CA GLU A 192 -41.36 -21.64 31.17
C GLU A 192 -41.20 -20.18 30.71
N VAL A 193 -41.71 -19.24 31.52
CA VAL A 193 -41.59 -17.79 31.29
C VAL A 193 -40.15 -17.36 31.03
N LEU A 194 -39.18 -17.98 31.71
CA LEU A 194 -37.76 -17.69 31.54
C LEU A 194 -37.24 -18.04 30.13
N SER A 195 -37.69 -19.18 29.56
CA SER A 195 -37.31 -19.60 28.22
C SER A 195 -37.89 -18.66 27.14
N ALA A 196 -39.11 -18.18 27.33
CA ALA A 196 -39.75 -17.21 26.44
C ALA A 196 -39.04 -15.84 26.47
N LEU A 197 -38.66 -15.38 27.67
CA LEU A 197 -37.85 -14.15 27.82
C LEU A 197 -36.48 -14.28 27.16
N ALA A 198 -35.84 -15.45 27.29
CA ALA A 198 -34.55 -15.74 26.69
C ALA A 198 -34.61 -15.73 25.15
N ALA A 199 -35.63 -16.37 24.56
CA ALA A 199 -35.86 -16.33 23.12
C ALA A 199 -36.14 -14.90 22.61
N GLY A 200 -36.94 -14.12 23.36
CA GLY A 200 -37.19 -12.71 23.07
C GLY A 200 -35.91 -11.86 23.11
N ALA A 201 -35.03 -12.10 24.09
CA ALA A 201 -33.72 -11.46 24.16
C ALA A 201 -32.85 -11.82 22.96
N THR A 202 -32.74 -13.10 22.59
CA THR A 202 -32.00 -13.51 21.39
C THR A 202 -32.50 -12.81 20.13
N PHE A 203 -33.82 -12.76 19.93
CA PHE A 203 -34.40 -12.04 18.80
C PHE A 203 -34.08 -10.54 18.82
N GLY A 204 -34.25 -9.88 19.97
CA GLY A 204 -33.91 -8.46 20.14
C GLY A 204 -32.43 -8.18 19.86
N GLY A 205 -31.53 -9.06 20.30
CA GLY A 205 -30.11 -8.95 20.03
C GLY A 205 -29.77 -9.09 18.53
N LEU A 206 -30.44 -10.00 17.80
CA LEU A 206 -30.29 -10.11 16.35
C LEU A 206 -30.76 -8.86 15.61
N VAL A 207 -31.86 -8.25 16.05
CA VAL A 207 -32.35 -6.96 15.50
C VAL A 207 -31.31 -5.86 15.70
N LEU A 208 -30.63 -5.80 16.86
CA LEU A 208 -29.55 -4.85 17.10
C LEU A 208 -28.33 -5.09 16.21
N ILE A 209 -27.97 -6.35 15.97
CA ILE A 209 -26.89 -6.70 15.04
C ILE A 209 -27.24 -6.22 13.62
N LEU A 210 -28.45 -6.52 13.14
CA LEU A 210 -28.92 -6.04 11.83
C LEU A 210 -28.94 -4.50 11.75
N ALA A 211 -29.40 -3.82 12.81
CA ALA A 211 -29.37 -2.37 12.89
C ALA A 211 -27.93 -1.83 12.82
N SER A 212 -26.98 -2.47 13.49
CA SER A 212 -25.55 -2.10 13.41
C SER A 212 -25.00 -2.22 11.98
N TRP A 213 -25.36 -3.30 11.26
CA TRP A 213 -24.98 -3.45 9.85
C TRP A 213 -25.54 -2.32 8.97
N LEU A 214 -26.81 -1.94 9.17
CA LEU A 214 -27.44 -0.84 8.44
C LEU A 214 -26.82 0.52 8.77
N ILE A 215 -26.52 0.78 10.05
CA ILE A 215 -25.83 1.99 10.50
C ILE A 215 -24.44 2.05 9.87
N THR A 216 -23.71 0.93 9.87
CA THR A 216 -22.38 0.83 9.24
C THR A 216 -22.45 1.15 7.76
N LEU A 217 -23.41 0.57 7.04
CA LEU A 217 -23.60 0.85 5.61
C LEU A 217 -23.90 2.34 5.38
N GLY A 218 -24.82 2.94 6.13
CA GLY A 218 -25.15 4.36 6.03
C GLY A 218 -23.97 5.29 6.31
N ILE A 219 -23.17 4.99 7.34
CA ILE A 219 -21.93 5.73 7.65
C ILE A 219 -20.91 5.59 6.52
N SER A 220 -20.72 4.37 6.00
CA SER A 220 -19.75 4.09 4.93
C SER A 220 -20.07 4.85 3.64
N LEU A 221 -21.35 5.05 3.28
CA LEU A 221 -21.74 5.84 2.12
C LEU A 221 -21.16 7.26 2.16
N TYR A 222 -20.99 7.85 3.34
CA TYR A 222 -20.38 9.16 3.51
C TYR A 222 -18.88 9.08 3.80
N VAL A 223 -18.49 8.25 4.77
CA VAL A 223 -17.13 8.19 5.31
C VAL A 223 -16.15 7.61 4.30
N TYR A 224 -16.52 6.57 3.55
CA TYR A 224 -15.60 5.92 2.62
C TYR A 224 -15.18 6.85 1.48
N PRO A 225 -16.10 7.49 0.71
CA PRO A 225 -15.71 8.45 -0.31
C PRO A 225 -14.87 9.60 0.23
N TYR A 226 -15.23 10.09 1.41
CA TYR A 226 -14.52 11.20 2.04
C TYR A 226 -13.11 10.81 2.50
N LEU A 227 -12.95 9.62 3.09
CA LEU A 227 -11.64 9.11 3.51
C LEU A 227 -10.71 8.92 2.31
N ILE A 228 -11.13 8.18 1.28
CA ILE A 228 -10.24 7.87 0.15
C ILE A 228 -9.86 9.15 -0.61
N THR A 229 -10.79 10.08 -0.80
CA THR A 229 -10.47 11.40 -1.38
C THR A 229 -9.49 12.19 -0.49
N SER A 230 -9.62 12.08 0.84
CA SER A 230 -8.67 12.73 1.77
C SER A 230 -7.27 12.12 1.67
N ILE A 231 -7.16 10.81 1.48
CA ILE A 231 -5.86 10.15 1.25
C ILE A 231 -5.29 10.57 -0.12
N ALA A 232 -6.13 10.71 -1.15
CA ALA A 232 -5.70 11.20 -2.46
C ALA A 232 -5.22 12.67 -2.42
N VAL A 233 -5.89 13.55 -1.68
CA VAL A 233 -5.40 14.92 -1.45
C VAL A 233 -4.10 14.91 -0.65
N PHE A 234 -3.97 14.02 0.34
CA PHE A 234 -2.74 13.86 1.12
C PHE A 234 -1.58 13.38 0.24
N TYR A 235 -1.85 12.51 -0.73
CA TYR A 235 -0.88 12.10 -1.74
C TYR A 235 -0.43 13.29 -2.58
N ASP A 236 -1.34 14.11 -3.12
CA ASP A 236 -0.98 15.29 -3.92
C ASP A 236 -0.15 16.30 -3.09
N ASP A 237 -0.46 16.51 -1.80
CA ASP A 237 0.34 17.36 -0.88
C ASP A 237 1.75 16.80 -0.65
N LEU A 238 1.90 15.47 -0.59
CA LEU A 238 3.22 14.84 -0.51
C LEU A 238 3.98 14.95 -1.82
N TYR A 239 3.33 14.64 -2.94
CA TYR A 239 3.92 14.67 -4.27
C TYR A 239 4.45 16.07 -4.61
N ALA A 240 3.65 17.12 -4.38
CA ALA A 240 4.05 18.51 -4.59
C ALA A 240 5.22 18.94 -3.67
N ALA A 241 5.37 18.32 -2.49
CA ALA A 241 6.51 18.58 -1.62
C ALA A 241 7.79 17.86 -2.09
N THR A 242 7.66 16.77 -2.84
CA THR A 242 8.77 15.97 -3.37
C THR A 242 9.20 16.37 -4.79
N GLU A 243 8.36 17.07 -5.56
CA GLU A 243 8.67 17.59 -6.91
C GLU A 243 9.86 18.59 -6.95
N GLY A 244 10.34 19.05 -5.79
CA GLY A 244 11.59 19.83 -5.68
C GLY A 244 12.87 19.01 -5.45
N THR A 245 12.77 17.68 -5.32
CA THR A 245 13.85 16.80 -4.86
C THR A 245 14.13 15.59 -5.75
N PHE A 246 13.22 15.24 -6.68
CA PHE A 246 13.38 14.07 -7.54
C PHE A 246 13.14 14.45 -9.00
N THR A 247 14.16 14.99 -9.66
CA THR A 247 14.25 14.97 -11.12
C THR A 247 14.54 13.54 -11.58
N GLU A 248 14.15 13.19 -12.80
CA GLU A 248 14.17 11.85 -13.45
C GLU A 248 15.48 11.03 -13.34
N GLU A 249 16.54 11.58 -12.76
CA GLU A 249 17.88 11.00 -12.65
C GLU A 249 18.17 10.34 -11.29
N THR A 250 17.25 10.40 -10.31
CA THR A 250 17.47 9.87 -8.94
C THR A 250 16.95 8.44 -8.74
N VAL A 251 16.61 7.72 -9.81
CA VAL A 251 16.42 6.28 -9.76
C VAL A 251 17.83 5.67 -9.69
N ILE A 252 18.15 5.03 -8.57
CA ILE A 252 19.44 4.37 -8.21
C ILE A 252 20.42 5.28 -7.44
N VAL A 253 20.14 5.53 -6.17
CA VAL A 253 21.15 5.29 -5.12
C VAL A 253 20.42 4.63 -3.95
N GLU A 254 20.77 3.38 -3.65
CA GLU A 254 20.41 2.74 -2.39
C GLU A 254 21.07 3.54 -1.26
N GLU A 255 20.39 4.53 -0.71
CA GLU A 255 20.75 5.02 0.62
C GLU A 255 20.03 4.11 1.63
N GLU A 256 20.83 3.33 2.34
CA GLU A 256 20.43 2.43 3.42
C GLU A 256 19.79 3.25 4.56
N VAL A 257 18.50 3.58 4.42
CA VAL A 257 17.74 4.23 5.49
C VAL A 257 17.43 3.19 6.56
N ASN A 258 18.24 3.22 7.62
CA ASN A 258 18.03 2.46 8.85
C ASN A 258 16.56 2.61 9.31
N PRO A 259 15.81 1.50 9.44
CA PRO A 259 14.38 1.53 9.76
C PRO A 259 14.08 2.01 11.19
N PHE A 260 15.09 2.26 12.01
CA PHE A 260 14.99 2.87 13.33
C PHE A 260 15.83 4.14 13.36
N GLY A 261 15.18 5.29 13.17
CA GLY A 261 15.87 6.58 13.18
C GLY A 261 16.58 6.83 14.52
N THR A 262 17.90 6.91 14.47
CA THR A 262 18.73 7.57 15.48
C THR A 262 19.53 8.65 14.77
N THR A 263 18.96 9.85 14.67
CA THR A 263 19.77 11.06 14.57
C THR A 263 20.31 11.34 15.96
N GLU A 264 21.49 10.84 16.27
CA GLU A 264 22.30 11.36 17.37
C GLU A 264 23.72 11.55 16.86
N ALA A 265 24.14 12.82 16.79
CA ALA A 265 25.55 13.16 16.77
C ALA A 265 26.14 12.64 18.08
N ASP A 266 27.16 11.78 17.98
CA ASP A 266 27.88 11.21 19.11
C ASP A 266 28.50 12.34 19.96
N PRO A 267 28.03 12.59 21.19
CA PRO A 267 28.55 13.65 22.04
C PRO A 267 29.80 13.23 22.82
N PHE A 268 30.43 12.10 22.49
CA PHE A 268 31.63 11.58 23.16
C PHE A 268 32.83 11.37 22.23
N ALA A 269 32.82 11.94 21.03
CA ALA A 269 33.97 11.91 20.11
C ALA A 269 35.11 12.89 20.48
N GLU A 270 35.33 13.14 21.76
CA GLU A 270 36.38 14.04 22.23
C GLU A 270 37.27 13.29 23.24
N ASP A 271 38.34 12.70 22.74
CA ASP A 271 39.40 12.12 23.56
C ASP A 271 40.77 12.47 22.95
N THR A 272 41.22 13.70 23.23
CA THR A 272 42.65 14.03 23.17
C THR A 272 43.04 14.80 24.43
N HIS A 273 43.68 14.08 25.35
CA HIS A 273 44.34 14.65 26.52
C HIS A 273 45.47 15.63 26.11
N PRO A 274 45.73 16.69 26.92
CA PRO A 274 46.49 17.86 26.49
C PRO A 274 48.00 17.75 26.75
N GLU A 275 48.81 18.14 25.76
CA GLU A 275 50.23 18.48 25.94
C GLU A 275 50.38 20.02 25.85
N GLY A 276 51.00 20.62 26.87
CA GLY A 276 51.77 21.85 26.69
C GLY A 276 51.08 23.20 26.95
N PHE A 277 51.38 23.75 28.12
CA PHE A 277 51.19 25.14 28.56
C PHE A 277 51.83 26.21 27.63
N GLY A 278 51.14 27.32 27.39
CA GLY A 278 51.75 28.66 27.21
C GLY A 278 51.53 29.36 25.85
N PRO A 279 51.35 30.71 25.80
CA PRO A 279 50.85 31.44 24.63
C PRO A 279 51.96 32.04 23.73
N GLU A 280 51.50 32.59 22.60
CA GLU A 280 52.19 33.42 21.58
C GLU A 280 52.86 32.69 20.40
N ALA A 281 52.28 32.80 19.20
CA ALA A 281 52.53 33.92 18.29
C ALA A 281 51.92 33.62 16.91
N THR A 282 51.15 34.58 16.39
CA THR A 282 50.53 34.60 15.06
C THR A 282 51.56 34.36 13.95
N LYS A 283 51.27 33.46 12.99
CA LYS A 283 51.92 33.43 11.68
C LYS A 283 50.87 33.38 10.57
N GLU A 284 51.21 34.08 9.50
CA GLU A 284 50.43 34.55 8.35
C GLU A 284 49.68 33.45 7.56
N PRO A 285 48.63 33.83 6.79
CA PRO A 285 47.85 32.86 6.02
C PRO A 285 48.72 32.16 4.98
N GLU A 286 48.72 30.82 5.02
CA GLU A 286 49.35 30.02 3.98
C GLU A 286 48.63 30.24 2.64
N THR A 287 49.43 30.43 1.60
CA THR A 287 49.00 30.75 0.24
C THR A 287 48.20 29.59 -0.36
N PRO A 288 47.16 29.85 -1.18
CA PRO A 288 46.39 28.77 -1.81
C PRO A 288 47.29 27.94 -2.71
N VAL A 289 47.37 26.63 -2.44
CA VAL A 289 48.05 25.68 -3.31
C VAL A 289 47.29 25.62 -4.63
N VAL A 290 47.95 26.04 -5.71
CA VAL A 290 47.45 25.92 -7.08
C VAL A 290 47.31 24.42 -7.39
N PRO A 291 46.13 23.92 -7.79
CA PRO A 291 45.98 22.52 -8.19
C PRO A 291 46.90 22.21 -9.38
N GLU A 292 47.66 21.12 -9.29
CA GLU A 292 48.50 20.65 -10.40
C GLU A 292 47.63 20.37 -11.64
N ALA A 293 48.13 20.78 -12.80
CA ALA A 293 47.43 20.63 -14.07
C ALA A 293 47.20 19.13 -14.37
N PRO A 294 46.02 18.73 -14.86
CA PRO A 294 45.73 17.33 -15.15
C PRO A 294 46.70 16.80 -16.21
N GLU A 295 47.28 15.63 -15.94
CA GLU A 295 48.16 14.93 -16.88
C GLU A 295 47.41 14.64 -18.20
N ALA A 296 48.10 14.87 -19.32
CA ALA A 296 47.52 14.71 -20.65
C ALA A 296 47.13 13.25 -20.91
N PRO A 297 45.99 12.98 -21.57
CA PRO A 297 45.53 11.62 -21.81
C PRO A 297 46.54 10.86 -22.70
N GLU A 298 46.88 9.64 -22.28
CA GLU A 298 47.74 8.72 -23.04
C GLU A 298 47.11 8.41 -24.41
N ALA A 299 47.95 8.38 -25.45
CA ALA A 299 47.53 8.15 -26.82
C ALA A 299 46.95 6.74 -26.98
N PRO A 300 45.87 6.55 -27.79
CA PRO A 300 45.24 5.25 -27.95
C PRO A 300 46.20 4.25 -28.61
N GLU A 301 46.33 3.07 -27.99
CA GLU A 301 47.14 1.97 -28.52
C GLU A 301 46.58 1.46 -29.86
N THR A 302 47.48 1.18 -30.80
CA THR A 302 47.19 0.66 -32.14
C THR A 302 46.47 -0.70 -32.05
N PRO A 303 45.36 -0.93 -32.77
CA PRO A 303 44.67 -2.21 -32.72
C PRO A 303 45.54 -3.36 -33.25
N GLU A 304 45.71 -4.42 -32.46
CA GLU A 304 46.38 -5.64 -32.90
C GLU A 304 45.57 -6.35 -34.01
N THR A 305 46.30 -6.93 -34.96
CA THR A 305 45.73 -7.57 -36.15
C THR A 305 45.03 -8.87 -35.76
N PRO A 306 43.78 -9.15 -36.21
CA PRO A 306 43.07 -10.36 -35.83
C PRO A 306 43.76 -11.62 -36.39
N GLU A 307 44.06 -12.58 -35.51
CA GLU A 307 44.52 -13.92 -35.91
C GLU A 307 43.39 -14.72 -36.59
N VAL A 308 43.76 -15.49 -37.61
CA VAL A 308 42.84 -16.26 -38.46
C VAL A 308 42.26 -17.45 -37.66
N PRO A 309 40.93 -17.65 -37.60
CA PRO A 309 40.35 -18.77 -36.88
C PRO A 309 40.70 -20.13 -37.52
N GLU A 310 41.18 -21.06 -36.70
CA GLU A 310 41.41 -22.45 -37.12
C GLU A 310 40.10 -23.18 -37.46
N THR A 311 40.16 -24.02 -38.49
CA THR A 311 39.00 -24.74 -39.07
C THR A 311 38.51 -25.84 -38.12
N PRO A 312 37.22 -25.90 -37.74
CA PRO A 312 36.69 -26.99 -36.92
C PRO A 312 36.68 -28.32 -37.68
N GLU A 313 37.18 -29.38 -37.04
CA GLU A 313 37.09 -30.76 -37.57
C GLU A 313 35.63 -31.24 -37.64
N ALA A 314 35.31 -31.98 -38.70
CA ALA A 314 33.96 -32.41 -39.03
C ALA A 314 33.45 -33.52 -38.07
N PRO A 315 32.18 -33.47 -37.63
CA PRO A 315 31.58 -34.55 -36.85
C PRO A 315 31.32 -35.80 -37.71
N GLU A 316 31.65 -36.97 -37.17
CA GLU A 316 31.39 -38.26 -37.82
C GLU A 316 29.88 -38.52 -38.01
N THR A 317 29.56 -39.20 -39.11
CA THR A 317 28.20 -39.38 -39.64
C THR A 317 27.43 -40.46 -38.87
N PRO A 318 26.16 -40.26 -38.47
CA PRO A 318 25.31 -41.33 -37.94
C PRO A 318 24.89 -42.29 -39.07
N GLU A 319 25.05 -43.60 -38.86
CA GLU A 319 24.57 -44.64 -39.78
C GLU A 319 23.04 -44.61 -39.93
N ALA A 320 22.57 -44.76 -41.18
CA ALA A 320 21.16 -44.80 -41.56
C ALA A 320 20.51 -46.18 -41.27
N PRO A 321 19.16 -46.26 -41.20
CA PRO A 321 18.44 -47.26 -40.42
C PRO A 321 18.25 -48.61 -41.15
N LYS A 322 18.19 -49.70 -40.36
CA LYS A 322 17.75 -51.01 -40.86
C LYS A 322 16.22 -51.06 -40.94
N ASP A 323 15.75 -51.18 -42.17
CA ASP A 323 14.39 -51.57 -42.56
C ASP A 323 14.06 -52.98 -42.04
N ASN A 324 12.86 -53.17 -41.52
CA ASN A 324 12.21 -54.47 -41.39
C ASN A 324 10.70 -54.28 -41.36
N ASN A 325 10.10 -54.40 -42.54
CA ASN A 325 8.70 -54.67 -42.77
C ASN A 325 8.19 -55.92 -42.04
N GLU A 326 7.02 -55.76 -41.40
CA GLU A 326 5.87 -56.70 -41.34
C GLU A 326 6.02 -58.09 -40.66
N PRO A 327 4.93 -58.88 -40.49
CA PRO A 327 3.69 -58.60 -39.76
C PRO A 327 3.24 -59.77 -38.84
N LYS A 328 2.28 -59.47 -37.94
CA LYS A 328 1.27 -60.31 -37.23
C LYS A 328 1.29 -60.21 -35.72
#